data_AF-A0A9Q1H9U4-F1
#
_entry.id   AF-A0A9Q1H9U4-F1
#
_cell.length_a   1.000
_cell.length_b   1.000
_cell.length_c   1.000
_cell.angle_alpha   90.00
_cell.angle_beta   90.00
_cell.angle_gamma   90.00
#
_symmetry.space_group_name_H-M   'P 1'
#
loop_
_entity.id
_entity.type
_entity.pdbx_description
1 polymer ?
#
loop_
_entity_poly.entity_id
_entity_poly.type
_entity_poly.pdbx_seq_one_letter_code
_entity_poly.pdbx_strand_id
1 'polypeptide(L)'
;MAENTIDWWKNVPCHFTWDLEAGVNVDFKGTLNNLDSKLETYHETRWEGSPCALLLFRGYLEVSKFDGVTPNREKAEEFFKDADNENENVTDSEERKVYTIVSLANRLWILEHFGDEADDETSPNRETLIRKLEEVWKSPEEVSDKVRAHLEATAAFALSRLGPGKYEEAEVRYRKAIAVISTQSSWWHSLGLLIRRQAVPKTQTREECYNGMEEEIDCYEKAIKFDPDNDSVRCDLALLLARIPGREEDAKSIIDVTKDNTCEVIIKKGRFYRRQKKFLEALYVLQKGEDLKNPRSELFFQISCIYFHLGLQAGRMKDFTRKSEYVLIEREYLDKCLQLEPTHLFAKINKAVSFGKSRQFRKGEELFREIIEEQKENPRHLIDAKFSFAKYVHCYNNNRMSAEVAAMLEEVIDLSLRVLREIDHYENNQITGEYGYLEKSRKKLVEFYRTQKDSEDKLKDLEDKLSNLICKNDAS
;
A
#
# COMPACT_ATOMS: atom_id res chain seq x y z
N MET A 1 46.86 -25.15 -2.91
CA MET A 1 45.75 -25.04 -1.94
C MET A 1 45.15 -23.63 -2.04
N ALA A 2 44.60 -23.26 -3.21
CA ALA A 2 44.12 -21.90 -3.47
C ALA A 2 42.99 -21.89 -4.51
N GLU A 3 42.03 -22.82 -4.38
CA GLU A 3 40.83 -22.87 -5.22
C GLU A 3 39.66 -23.32 -4.32
N ASN A 4 38.85 -22.35 -3.86
CA ASN A 4 37.47 -22.44 -3.30
C ASN A 4 37.10 -21.42 -2.20
N THR A 5 37.68 -20.22 -2.19
CA THR A 5 37.18 -19.06 -1.39
C THR A 5 36.36 -18.07 -2.22
N ILE A 6 35.70 -18.56 -3.27
CA ILE A 6 34.96 -17.75 -4.24
C ILE A 6 33.54 -17.52 -3.68
N ASP A 7 33.24 -16.28 -3.30
CA ASP A 7 31.89 -15.71 -3.20
C ASP A 7 30.86 -16.34 -2.25
N TRP A 8 31.27 -17.05 -1.19
CA TRP A 8 30.32 -17.66 -0.24
C TRP A 8 29.29 -16.66 0.33
N TRP A 9 29.72 -15.41 0.56
CA TRP A 9 28.89 -14.35 1.13
C TRP A 9 27.74 -13.93 0.19
N LYS A 10 27.86 -14.16 -1.12
CA LYS A 10 26.81 -13.87 -2.11
C LYS A 10 25.56 -14.75 -1.90
N ASN A 11 25.70 -15.86 -1.18
CA ASN A 11 24.59 -16.74 -0.82
C ASN A 11 23.93 -16.38 0.53
N VAL A 12 24.43 -15.35 1.22
CA VAL A 12 23.85 -14.90 2.49
C VAL A 12 22.49 -14.24 2.24
N PRO A 13 21.41 -14.63 2.96
CA PRO A 13 20.09 -14.06 2.75
C PRO A 13 20.03 -12.57 3.12
N CYS A 14 19.63 -11.73 2.16
CA CYS A 14 19.46 -10.28 2.27
C CYS A 14 18.57 -9.76 1.13
N HIS A 15 18.34 -8.44 1.05
CA HIS A 15 17.43 -7.87 0.06
C HIS A 15 17.83 -8.17 -1.39
N PHE A 16 19.13 -8.26 -1.67
CA PHE A 16 19.67 -8.60 -2.99
C PHE A 16 19.49 -10.08 -3.37
N THR A 17 19.31 -10.97 -2.40
CA THR A 17 19.16 -12.43 -2.63
C THR A 17 17.72 -12.92 -2.47
N TRP A 18 16.78 -12.04 -2.11
CA TRP A 18 15.36 -12.38 -1.95
C TRP A 18 14.51 -12.16 -3.20
N ASP A 19 15.13 -11.89 -4.35
CA ASP A 19 14.44 -11.74 -5.64
C ASP A 19 13.27 -10.73 -5.62
N LEU A 20 13.50 -9.60 -4.95
CA LEU A 20 12.48 -8.58 -4.70
C LEU A 20 12.02 -7.87 -5.98
N GLU A 21 12.90 -7.78 -6.97
CA GLU A 21 12.67 -7.03 -8.22
C GLU A 21 11.94 -7.86 -9.29
N ALA A 22 11.91 -9.19 -9.16
CA ALA A 22 11.36 -10.06 -10.20
C ALA A 22 9.84 -9.93 -10.33
N GLY A 23 9.40 -9.53 -11.54
CA GLY A 23 8.00 -9.56 -11.95
C GLY A 23 7.12 -8.50 -11.27
N VAL A 24 7.69 -7.42 -10.74
CA VAL A 24 6.94 -6.40 -9.99
C VAL A 24 6.99 -5.04 -10.65
N ASN A 25 5.80 -4.46 -10.89
CA ASN A 25 5.66 -3.02 -11.14
C ASN A 25 5.24 -2.35 -9.82
N VAL A 26 6.18 -1.65 -9.19
CA VAL A 26 6.00 -0.99 -7.89
C VAL A 26 5.73 0.50 -8.10
N ASP A 27 4.75 1.06 -7.41
CA ASP A 27 4.70 2.51 -7.16
C ASP A 27 5.84 2.87 -6.20
N PHE A 28 7.05 3.03 -6.75
CA PHE A 28 8.27 3.22 -5.98
C PHE A 28 8.16 4.47 -5.09
N LYS A 29 7.68 5.57 -5.65
CA LYS A 29 7.57 6.84 -4.94
C LYS A 29 6.52 6.80 -3.83
N GLY A 30 5.35 6.22 -4.08
CA GLY A 30 4.35 6.00 -3.03
C GLY A 30 4.84 5.06 -1.94
N THR A 31 5.60 4.03 -2.32
CA THR A 31 6.25 3.11 -1.37
C THR A 31 7.24 3.85 -0.48
N LEU A 32 8.15 4.65 -1.06
CA LEU A 32 9.10 5.46 -0.30
C LEU A 32 8.39 6.41 0.68
N ASN A 33 7.38 7.15 0.21
CA ASN A 33 6.64 8.08 1.06
C ASN A 33 5.98 7.36 2.25
N ASN A 34 5.43 6.17 2.04
CA ASN A 34 4.85 5.36 3.12
C ASN A 34 5.90 4.92 4.15
N LEU A 35 7.07 4.49 3.68
CA LEU A 35 8.17 4.09 4.56
C LEU A 35 8.74 5.28 5.32
N ASP A 36 8.98 6.41 4.65
CA ASP A 36 9.52 7.63 5.25
C ASP A 36 8.55 8.19 6.29
N SER A 37 7.24 8.23 5.99
CA SER A 37 6.21 8.63 6.95
C SER A 37 6.15 7.73 8.20
N LYS A 38 6.44 6.43 8.05
CA LYS A 38 6.60 5.51 9.18
C LYS A 38 7.89 5.79 9.96
N LEU A 39 8.99 6.06 9.27
CA LEU A 39 10.28 6.41 9.88
C LEU A 39 10.26 7.76 10.61
N GLU A 40 9.38 8.68 10.24
CA GLU A 40 9.22 9.95 10.98
C GLU A 40 8.53 9.78 12.34
N THR A 41 7.89 8.63 12.57
CA THR A 41 7.01 8.38 13.71
C THR A 41 7.41 7.15 14.52
N TYR A 42 8.50 6.46 14.20
CA TYR A 42 8.92 5.28 14.97
C TYR A 42 9.43 5.59 16.38
N HIS A 43 9.76 6.85 16.65
CA HIS A 43 10.08 7.31 17.99
C HIS A 43 8.83 7.72 18.80
N GLU A 44 7.62 7.64 18.23
CA GLU A 44 6.39 7.85 18.98
C GLU A 44 6.32 6.85 20.15
N THR A 45 5.83 7.31 21.30
CA THR A 45 5.70 6.45 22.47
C THR A 45 4.86 5.22 22.14
N ARG A 46 5.40 4.03 22.43
CA ARG A 46 4.77 2.72 22.15
C ARG A 46 4.76 2.33 20.65
N TRP A 47 5.73 2.78 19.86
CA TRP A 47 6.00 2.18 18.56
C TRP A 47 6.18 0.66 18.69
N GLU A 48 5.58 -0.06 17.74
CA GLU A 48 5.49 -1.52 17.77
C GLU A 48 6.66 -2.14 16.99
N GLY A 49 7.52 -2.87 17.70
CA GLY A 49 8.64 -3.61 17.12
C GLY A 49 9.87 -2.76 16.77
N SER A 50 10.91 -3.43 16.27
CA SER A 50 12.15 -2.77 15.86
C SER A 50 11.99 -2.05 14.51
N PRO A 51 12.51 -0.82 14.35
CA PRO A 51 12.56 -0.15 13.05
C PRO A 51 13.63 -0.74 12.11
N CYS A 52 14.46 -1.69 12.56
CA CYS A 52 15.58 -2.21 11.77
C CYS A 52 15.14 -2.78 10.41
N ALA A 53 14.10 -3.62 10.36
CA ALA A 53 13.60 -4.17 9.09
C ALA A 53 13.13 -3.06 8.13
N LEU A 54 12.55 -1.98 8.68
CA LEU A 54 12.09 -0.81 7.92
C LEU A 54 13.28 -0.04 7.34
N LEU A 55 14.28 0.25 8.15
CA LEU A 55 15.51 0.96 7.78
C LEU A 55 16.33 0.17 6.76
N LEU A 56 16.53 -1.14 6.98
CA LEU A 56 17.28 -1.99 6.06
C LEU A 56 16.60 -2.09 4.69
N PHE A 57 15.27 -2.26 4.65
CA PHE A 57 14.56 -2.27 3.38
C PHE A 57 14.61 -0.90 2.70
N ARG A 58 14.45 0.18 3.47
CA ARG A 58 14.51 1.55 2.94
C ARG A 58 15.88 1.90 2.35
N GLY A 59 16.96 1.44 2.98
CA GLY A 59 18.33 1.58 2.48
C GLY A 59 18.55 0.78 1.20
N TYR A 60 18.04 -0.45 1.10
CA TYR A 60 18.08 -1.23 -0.15
C TYR A 60 17.36 -0.51 -1.30
N LEU A 61 16.21 0.13 -1.04
CA LEU A 61 15.46 0.84 -2.08
C LEU A 61 16.24 1.99 -2.72
N GLU A 62 17.18 2.62 -2.00
CA GLU A 62 18.06 3.68 -2.56
C GLU A 62 19.03 3.16 -3.62
N VAL A 63 19.24 1.84 -3.72
CA VAL A 63 20.18 1.19 -4.67
C VAL A 63 19.53 0.06 -5.47
N SER A 64 18.21 -0.10 -5.34
CA SER A 64 17.42 -1.09 -6.09
C SER A 64 17.34 -0.76 -7.58
N LYS A 65 16.94 -1.74 -8.39
CA LYS A 65 16.76 -1.57 -9.85
C LYS A 65 15.31 -1.31 -10.25
N PHE A 66 14.46 -0.86 -9.33
CA PHE A 66 13.11 -0.45 -9.68
C PHE A 66 13.12 0.75 -10.63
N ASP A 67 12.09 0.86 -11.48
CA ASP A 67 11.99 1.94 -12.44
C ASP A 67 11.95 3.31 -11.73
N GLY A 68 12.77 4.25 -12.21
CA GLY A 68 12.85 5.61 -11.67
C GLY A 68 13.79 5.78 -10.47
N VAL A 69 14.54 4.73 -10.10
CA VAL A 69 15.57 4.82 -9.05
C VAL A 69 16.90 5.33 -9.62
N THR A 70 17.43 6.38 -9.01
CA THR A 70 18.83 6.77 -9.20
C THR A 70 19.63 6.27 -7.99
N PRO A 71 20.58 5.31 -8.16
CA PRO A 71 21.30 4.73 -7.05
C PRO A 71 22.01 5.77 -6.17
N ASN A 72 21.76 5.75 -4.86
CA ASN A 72 22.39 6.62 -3.87
C ASN A 72 23.02 5.78 -2.74
N ARG A 73 24.32 5.51 -2.89
CA ARG A 73 25.11 4.66 -1.97
C ARG A 73 25.24 5.28 -0.58
N GLU A 74 25.49 6.59 -0.52
CA GLU A 74 25.68 7.32 0.73
C GLU A 74 24.41 7.27 1.58
N LYS A 75 23.26 7.52 0.95
CA LYS A 75 21.96 7.47 1.63
C LYS A 75 21.56 6.06 2.04
N ALA A 76 21.85 5.05 1.22
CA ALA A 76 21.68 3.65 1.62
C ALA A 76 22.51 3.32 2.88
N GLU A 77 23.76 3.78 2.92
CA GLU A 77 24.67 3.57 4.04
C GLU A 77 24.22 4.30 5.31
N GLU A 78 23.65 5.50 5.20
CA GLU A 78 23.02 6.21 6.33
C GLU A 78 21.90 5.35 6.97
N PHE A 79 20.97 4.83 6.16
CA PHE A 79 19.90 3.97 6.66
C PHE A 79 20.42 2.67 7.30
N PHE A 80 21.50 2.08 6.77
CA PHE A 80 22.10 0.89 7.36
C PHE A 80 22.80 1.19 8.69
N LYS A 81 23.44 2.35 8.83
CA LYS A 81 24.00 2.80 10.11
C LYS A 81 22.91 3.05 11.15
N ASP A 82 21.82 3.69 10.75
CA ASP A 82 20.66 3.88 11.62
C ASP A 82 20.05 2.54 12.03
N ALA A 83 19.96 1.58 11.10
CA ALA A 83 19.50 0.23 11.41
C ALA A 83 20.42 -0.46 12.42
N ASP A 84 21.74 -0.33 12.29
CA ASP A 84 22.71 -0.91 13.23
C ASP A 84 22.59 -0.27 14.63
N ASN A 85 22.41 1.05 14.70
CA ASN A 85 22.23 1.78 15.95
C ASN A 85 20.95 1.33 16.67
N GLU A 86 19.83 1.23 15.94
CA GLU A 86 18.57 0.76 16.51
C GLU A 86 18.62 -0.73 16.90
N ASN A 87 19.47 -1.51 16.23
CA ASN A 87 19.67 -2.92 16.52
C ASN A 87 20.26 -3.15 17.93
N GLU A 88 20.98 -2.18 18.48
CA GLU A 88 21.50 -2.24 19.86
C GLU A 88 20.37 -2.34 20.90
N ASN A 89 19.20 -1.75 20.58
CA ASN A 89 18.01 -1.75 21.43
C ASN A 89 17.16 -3.02 21.28
N VAL A 90 17.42 -3.87 20.28
CA VAL A 90 16.68 -5.11 20.04
C VAL A 90 17.02 -6.13 21.12
N THR A 91 16.02 -6.58 21.88
CA THR A 91 16.22 -7.45 23.04
C THR A 91 16.40 -8.92 22.69
N ASP A 92 15.78 -9.39 21.60
CA ASP A 92 15.95 -10.76 21.11
C ASP A 92 17.31 -10.90 20.41
N SER A 93 18.16 -11.78 20.93
CA SER A 93 19.52 -11.98 20.42
C SER A 93 19.55 -12.59 19.01
N GLU A 94 18.59 -13.45 18.68
CA GLU A 94 18.50 -14.08 17.36
C GLU A 94 18.00 -13.07 16.33
N GLU A 95 17.00 -12.26 16.70
CA GLU A 95 16.52 -11.13 15.87
C GLU A 95 17.64 -10.11 15.62
N ARG A 96 18.36 -9.72 16.68
CA ARG A 96 19.49 -8.79 16.57
C ARG A 96 20.55 -9.29 15.60
N LYS A 97 20.89 -10.57 15.70
CA LYS A 97 21.84 -11.24 14.82
C LYS A 97 21.40 -11.19 13.36
N VAL A 98 20.10 -11.36 13.09
CA VAL A 98 19.52 -11.29 11.73
C VAL A 98 19.70 -9.92 11.13
N TYR A 99 19.38 -8.85 11.87
CA TYR A 99 19.56 -7.49 11.37
C TYR A 99 21.02 -7.17 11.07
N THR A 100 21.96 -7.65 11.89
CA THR A 100 23.40 -7.55 11.59
C THR A 100 23.79 -8.30 10.32
N ILE A 101 23.32 -9.55 10.14
CA ILE A 101 23.58 -10.34 8.93
C ILE A 101 23.09 -9.61 7.68
N VAL A 102 21.83 -9.15 7.69
CA VAL A 102 21.20 -8.49 6.54
C VAL A 102 21.88 -7.14 6.25
N SER A 103 22.22 -6.36 7.27
CA SER A 103 22.96 -5.09 7.15
C SER A 103 24.30 -5.28 6.46
N LEU A 104 25.14 -6.19 6.99
CA LEU A 104 26.46 -6.49 6.44
C LEU A 104 26.38 -7.02 5.01
N ALA A 105 25.47 -7.95 4.74
CA ALA A 105 25.28 -8.52 3.41
C ALA A 105 24.81 -7.47 2.40
N ASN A 106 23.87 -6.58 2.74
CA ASN A 106 23.45 -5.49 1.85
C ASN A 106 24.61 -4.55 1.52
N ARG A 107 25.44 -4.18 2.52
CA ARG A 107 26.62 -3.34 2.29
C ARG A 107 27.64 -3.98 1.36
N LEU A 108 27.88 -5.29 1.51
CA LEU A 108 28.76 -6.03 0.60
C LEU A 108 28.24 -6.03 -0.84
N TRP A 109 26.93 -6.23 -1.04
CA TRP A 109 26.32 -6.11 -2.36
C TRP A 109 26.42 -4.70 -2.95
N ILE A 110 26.33 -3.64 -2.12
CA ILE A 110 26.55 -2.28 -2.58
C ILE A 110 27.97 -2.10 -3.09
N LEU A 111 28.98 -2.56 -2.33
CA LEU A 111 30.38 -2.48 -2.76
C LEU A 111 30.63 -3.29 -4.04
N GLU A 112 29.98 -4.44 -4.20
CA GLU A 112 30.14 -5.29 -5.39
C GLU A 112 29.52 -4.66 -6.65
N HIS A 113 28.29 -4.15 -6.56
CA HIS A 113 27.53 -3.66 -7.72
C HIS A 113 27.79 -2.19 -8.02
N PHE A 114 28.24 -1.48 -7.00
CA PHE A 114 28.43 -0.05 -7.04
C PHE A 114 29.70 0.31 -6.26
N GLY A 115 30.78 -0.45 -6.42
CA GLY A 115 32.13 -0.01 -6.04
C GLY A 115 32.73 0.85 -7.16
N ASP A 116 33.64 1.75 -6.84
CA ASP A 116 34.52 2.35 -7.85
C ASP A 116 35.63 1.35 -8.22
N GLU A 117 36.32 1.51 -9.36
CA GLU A 117 37.48 0.65 -9.72
C GLU A 117 38.61 0.68 -8.66
N ALA A 118 38.60 1.67 -7.75
CA ALA A 118 39.51 1.77 -6.61
C ALA A 118 39.04 1.01 -5.34
N ASP A 119 37.77 0.58 -5.29
CA ASP A 119 37.22 -0.36 -4.30
C ASP A 119 37.35 -1.80 -4.81
N ASP A 120 38.58 -2.15 -5.21
CA ASP A 120 38.98 -3.46 -5.71
C ASP A 120 38.68 -4.57 -4.67
N GLU A 121 38.80 -5.85 -5.06
CA GLU A 121 38.57 -7.04 -4.20
C GLU A 121 39.31 -6.99 -2.84
N THR A 122 40.30 -6.11 -2.73
CA THR A 122 41.20 -5.86 -1.58
C THR A 122 40.92 -4.57 -0.80
N SER A 123 39.77 -3.88 -0.99
CA SER A 123 39.39 -2.71 -0.19
C SER A 123 39.30 -3.07 1.32
N PRO A 124 40.00 -2.36 2.23
CA PRO A 124 39.99 -2.67 3.67
C PRO A 124 38.60 -2.69 4.31
N ASN A 125 37.66 -1.94 3.72
CA ASN A 125 36.27 -1.90 4.15
C ASN A 125 35.55 -3.23 3.82
N ARG A 126 35.75 -3.77 2.62
CA ARG A 126 35.18 -5.06 2.18
C ARG A 126 35.66 -6.21 3.06
N GLU A 127 36.97 -6.31 3.30
CA GLU A 127 37.54 -7.35 4.16
C GLU A 127 37.02 -7.25 5.60
N THR A 128 36.86 -6.03 6.11
CA THR A 128 36.27 -5.80 7.44
C THR A 128 34.82 -6.27 7.52
N LEU A 129 34.00 -5.99 6.49
CA LEU A 129 32.61 -6.43 6.42
C LEU A 129 32.51 -7.97 6.29
N ILE A 130 33.35 -8.59 5.45
CA ILE A 130 33.41 -10.06 5.32
C ILE A 130 33.77 -10.69 6.66
N ARG A 131 34.82 -10.23 7.33
CA ARG A 131 35.23 -10.75 8.65
C ARG A 131 34.11 -10.64 9.69
N LYS A 132 33.44 -9.47 9.77
CA LYS A 132 32.28 -9.29 10.65
C LYS A 132 31.13 -10.23 10.28
N LEU A 133 30.92 -10.47 8.99
CA LEU A 133 29.88 -11.37 8.53
C LEU A 133 30.22 -12.83 8.88
N GLU A 134 31.47 -13.27 8.77
CA GLU A 134 31.92 -14.61 9.18
C GLU A 134 31.72 -14.87 10.68
N GLU A 135 31.86 -13.83 11.52
CA GLU A 135 31.63 -13.92 12.96
C GLU A 135 30.15 -14.24 13.29
N VAL A 136 29.21 -13.77 12.47
CA VAL A 136 27.76 -13.96 12.69
C VAL A 136 27.14 -15.03 11.78
N TRP A 137 27.69 -15.27 10.60
CA TRP A 137 27.22 -16.21 9.59
C TRP A 137 28.27 -17.28 9.33
N LYS A 138 27.96 -18.53 9.73
CA LYS A 138 28.83 -19.68 9.50
C LYS A 138 28.46 -20.41 8.21
N SER A 139 27.34 -21.11 8.22
CA SER A 139 26.77 -21.83 7.08
C SER A 139 25.25 -21.96 7.22
N PRO A 140 24.48 -22.15 6.14
CA PRO A 140 23.03 -22.34 6.20
C PRO A 140 22.59 -23.46 7.16
N GLU A 141 23.35 -24.56 7.21
CA GLU A 141 23.08 -25.73 8.04
C GLU A 141 23.34 -25.47 9.53
N GLU A 142 24.33 -24.63 9.87
CA GLU A 142 24.72 -24.35 11.25
C GLU A 142 23.91 -23.21 11.92
N VAL A 143 23.18 -22.43 11.12
CA VAL A 143 22.33 -21.34 11.62
C VAL A 143 21.12 -21.92 12.39
N SER A 144 20.78 -21.34 13.54
CA SER A 144 19.63 -21.80 14.34
C SER A 144 18.30 -21.69 13.58
N ASP A 145 17.33 -22.57 13.85
CA ASP A 145 15.98 -22.47 13.27
C ASP A 145 15.33 -21.10 13.56
N LYS A 146 15.64 -20.51 14.73
CA LYS A 146 15.13 -19.20 15.12
C LYS A 146 15.71 -18.07 14.24
N VAL A 147 17.01 -18.06 13.99
CA VAL A 147 17.61 -17.09 13.05
C VAL A 147 17.00 -17.24 11.65
N ARG A 148 16.80 -18.48 11.18
CA ARG A 148 16.13 -18.71 9.90
C ARG A 148 14.69 -18.17 9.89
N ALA A 149 13.95 -18.35 10.97
CA ALA A 149 12.59 -17.81 11.11
C ALA A 149 12.58 -16.27 11.04
N HIS A 150 13.51 -15.59 11.73
CA HIS A 150 13.65 -14.14 11.65
C HIS A 150 14.08 -13.66 10.25
N LEU A 151 14.95 -14.40 9.55
CA LEU A 151 15.31 -14.10 8.15
C LEU A 151 14.09 -14.22 7.23
N GLU A 152 13.29 -15.28 7.36
CA GLU A 152 12.06 -15.45 6.58
C GLU A 152 11.05 -14.34 6.87
N ALA A 153 10.87 -13.95 8.14
CA ALA A 153 10.00 -12.84 8.51
C ALA A 153 10.50 -11.47 7.99
N THR A 154 11.82 -11.25 7.96
CA THR A 154 12.42 -10.02 7.42
C THR A 154 12.26 -9.95 5.89
N ALA A 155 12.43 -11.07 5.20
CA ALA A 155 12.14 -11.17 3.77
C ALA A 155 10.65 -10.95 3.47
N ALA A 156 9.77 -11.58 4.25
CA ALA A 156 8.32 -11.41 4.14
C ALA A 156 7.90 -9.95 4.36
N PHE A 157 8.56 -9.27 5.30
CA PHE A 157 8.35 -7.84 5.56
C PHE A 157 8.65 -7.00 4.32
N ALA A 158 9.78 -7.23 3.63
CA ALA A 158 10.13 -6.52 2.41
C ALA A 158 9.12 -6.83 1.28
N LEU A 159 8.85 -8.11 1.02
CA LEU A 159 7.91 -8.56 -0.01
C LEU A 159 6.50 -7.99 0.16
N SER A 160 6.00 -7.92 1.40
CA SER A 160 4.67 -7.38 1.71
C SER A 160 4.47 -5.90 1.33
N ARG A 161 5.55 -5.17 1.03
CA ARG A 161 5.56 -3.75 0.63
C ARG A 161 5.66 -3.54 -0.88
N LEU A 162 5.96 -4.59 -1.63
CA LEU A 162 6.16 -4.52 -3.09
C LEU A 162 4.85 -4.70 -3.89
N GLY A 163 3.72 -4.86 -3.19
CA GLY A 163 2.40 -4.91 -3.80
C GLY A 163 1.91 -6.34 -4.11
N PRO A 164 0.77 -6.46 -4.80
CA PRO A 164 0.03 -7.72 -4.89
C PRO A 164 0.80 -8.91 -5.45
N GLY A 165 1.68 -8.69 -6.43
CA GLY A 165 2.49 -9.75 -7.04
C GLY A 165 3.44 -10.46 -6.07
N LYS A 166 3.68 -9.91 -4.87
CA LYS A 166 4.57 -10.49 -3.85
C LYS A 166 3.85 -10.91 -2.56
N TYR A 167 2.52 -10.76 -2.49
CA TYR A 167 1.78 -11.06 -1.25
C TYR A 167 1.76 -12.55 -0.91
N GLU A 168 1.58 -13.42 -1.89
CA GLU A 168 1.59 -14.87 -1.68
C GLU A 168 2.96 -15.34 -1.19
N GLU A 169 4.04 -14.86 -1.82
CA GLU A 169 5.40 -15.17 -1.38
C GLU A 169 5.66 -14.67 0.06
N ALA A 170 5.23 -13.45 0.38
CA ALA A 170 5.34 -12.91 1.73
C ALA A 170 4.56 -13.76 2.75
N GLU A 171 3.35 -14.20 2.40
CA GLU A 171 2.53 -15.05 3.26
C GLU A 171 3.23 -16.38 3.57
N VAL A 172 3.73 -17.07 2.54
CA VAL A 172 4.44 -18.34 2.70
C VAL A 172 5.61 -18.19 3.67
N ARG A 173 6.39 -17.11 3.54
CA ARG A 173 7.54 -16.84 4.41
C ARG A 173 7.13 -16.51 5.85
N TYR A 174 6.08 -15.71 6.07
CA TYR A 174 5.56 -15.50 7.43
C TYR A 174 5.07 -16.81 8.06
N ARG A 175 4.39 -17.68 7.31
CA ARG A 175 3.94 -18.99 7.83
C ARG A 175 5.12 -19.87 8.23
N LYS A 176 6.21 -19.91 7.45
CA LYS A 176 7.45 -20.61 7.83
C LYS A 176 8.04 -20.06 9.13
N ALA A 177 8.10 -18.74 9.27
CA ALA A 177 8.61 -18.10 10.47
C ALA A 177 7.76 -18.43 11.71
N ILE A 178 6.43 -18.31 11.58
CA ILE A 178 5.46 -18.59 12.65
C ILE A 178 5.46 -20.06 13.07
N ALA A 179 5.72 -20.99 12.14
CA ALA A 179 5.83 -22.42 12.46
C ALA A 179 6.98 -22.72 13.45
N VAL A 180 8.03 -21.89 13.45
CA VAL A 180 9.16 -22.00 14.39
C VAL A 180 8.94 -21.13 15.63
N ILE A 181 8.55 -19.86 15.44
CA ILE A 181 8.32 -18.91 16.53
C ILE A 181 6.87 -18.42 16.46
N SER A 182 5.99 -19.13 17.16
CA SER A 182 4.56 -18.84 17.15
C SER A 182 4.15 -17.68 18.07
N THR A 183 5.05 -17.19 18.92
CA THR A 183 4.75 -16.15 19.93
C THR A 183 4.96 -14.72 19.43
N GLN A 184 5.46 -14.54 18.20
CA GLN A 184 5.76 -13.22 17.68
C GLN A 184 4.49 -12.52 17.16
N SER A 185 3.98 -11.55 17.92
CA SER A 185 2.71 -10.85 17.61
C SER A 185 2.74 -10.15 16.23
N SER A 186 3.82 -9.43 15.92
CA SER A 186 3.94 -8.67 14.67
C SER A 186 3.86 -9.54 13.40
N TRP A 187 4.23 -10.82 13.49
CA TRP A 187 4.16 -11.76 12.36
C TRP A 187 2.73 -12.22 12.12
N TRP A 188 1.97 -12.51 13.18
CA TRP A 188 0.55 -12.80 13.07
C TRP A 188 -0.23 -11.59 12.53
N HIS A 189 0.09 -10.38 12.99
CA HIS A 189 -0.50 -9.16 12.46
C HIS A 189 -0.23 -9.01 10.95
N SER A 190 1.02 -9.20 10.55
CA SER A 190 1.43 -9.10 9.14
C SER A 190 0.78 -10.18 8.27
N LEU A 191 0.66 -11.41 8.78
CA LEU A 191 -0.05 -12.50 8.12
C LEU A 191 -1.53 -12.17 7.92
N GLY A 192 -2.23 -11.68 8.95
CA GLY A 192 -3.63 -11.26 8.84
C GLY A 192 -3.81 -10.14 7.81
N LEU A 193 -2.91 -9.15 7.79
CA LEU A 193 -2.91 -8.09 6.78
C LEU A 193 -2.71 -8.62 5.36
N LEU A 194 -1.86 -9.64 5.17
CA LEU A 194 -1.62 -10.28 3.87
C LEU A 194 -2.82 -11.09 3.40
N ILE A 195 -3.45 -11.87 4.29
CA ILE A 195 -4.69 -12.60 4.00
C ILE A 195 -5.77 -11.61 3.54
N ARG A 196 -5.96 -10.51 4.28
CA ARG A 196 -6.88 -9.43 3.90
C ARG A 196 -6.57 -8.83 2.53
N ARG A 197 -5.28 -8.67 2.23
CA ARG A 197 -4.78 -8.09 0.98
C ARG A 197 -4.75 -9.08 -0.17
N GLN A 198 -5.12 -10.34 0.05
CA GLN A 198 -5.31 -11.36 -0.98
C GLN A 198 -6.79 -11.80 -1.07
N ALA A 199 -7.63 -11.24 -0.20
CA ALA A 199 -9.04 -11.52 -0.10
C ALA A 199 -9.80 -11.26 -1.42
N VAL A 200 -10.47 -12.30 -1.89
CA VAL A 200 -11.48 -12.26 -2.95
C VAL A 200 -12.87 -12.21 -2.29
N PRO A 201 -13.69 -11.18 -2.55
CA PRO A 201 -15.05 -11.12 -2.05
C PRO A 201 -15.86 -12.37 -2.42
N LYS A 202 -16.56 -12.97 -1.45
CA LYS A 202 -17.45 -14.13 -1.69
C LYS A 202 -18.74 -13.71 -2.41
N THR A 203 -19.10 -12.44 -2.32
CA THR A 203 -20.29 -11.85 -2.95
C THR A 203 -19.89 -10.63 -3.77
N GLN A 204 -20.71 -10.28 -4.77
CA GLN A 204 -20.49 -9.08 -5.58
C GLN A 204 -20.58 -7.78 -4.75
N THR A 205 -21.20 -7.83 -3.58
CA THR A 205 -21.18 -6.75 -2.58
C THR A 205 -19.87 -6.76 -1.78
N ARG A 206 -19.17 -5.63 -1.77
CA ARG A 206 -17.86 -5.41 -1.11
C ARG A 206 -17.88 -5.63 0.41
N GLU A 207 -19.06 -5.78 1.00
CA GLU A 207 -19.25 -5.51 2.43
C GLU A 207 -19.43 -6.73 3.32
N GLU A 208 -19.79 -7.94 2.87
CA GLU A 208 -20.26 -8.93 3.89
C GLU A 208 -19.52 -10.25 4.02
N CYS A 209 -18.61 -10.67 3.13
CA CYS A 209 -17.77 -11.85 3.36
C CYS A 209 -16.68 -12.01 2.29
N TYR A 210 -15.49 -12.47 2.66
CA TYR A 210 -14.43 -12.90 1.72
C TYR A 210 -13.75 -14.19 2.20
N ASN A 211 -12.99 -14.83 1.31
CA ASN A 211 -12.19 -16.01 1.65
C ASN A 211 -11.05 -15.66 2.63
N GLY A 212 -10.85 -16.45 3.68
CA GLY A 212 -9.80 -16.17 4.68
C GLY A 212 -10.18 -15.15 5.75
N MET A 213 -11.42 -14.63 5.77
CA MET A 213 -11.86 -13.69 6.82
C MET A 213 -11.73 -14.28 8.25
N GLU A 214 -12.13 -15.54 8.45
CA GLU A 214 -11.99 -16.21 9.76
C GLU A 214 -10.52 -16.40 10.15
N GLU A 215 -9.67 -16.70 9.17
CA GLU A 215 -8.23 -16.84 9.38
C GLU A 215 -7.57 -15.51 9.73
N GLU A 216 -8.00 -14.41 9.11
CA GLU A 216 -7.55 -13.07 9.47
C GLU A 216 -7.94 -12.70 10.91
N ILE A 217 -9.17 -13.03 11.33
CA ILE A 217 -9.60 -12.84 12.73
C ILE A 217 -8.69 -13.62 13.66
N ASP A 218 -8.45 -14.91 13.40
CA ASP A 218 -7.57 -15.77 14.21
C ASP A 218 -6.14 -15.20 14.28
N CYS A 219 -5.62 -14.67 13.16
CA CYS A 219 -4.34 -13.99 13.13
C CYS A 219 -4.31 -12.76 14.07
N TYR A 220 -5.31 -11.88 14.00
CA TYR A 220 -5.36 -10.71 14.87
C TYR A 220 -5.60 -11.07 16.34
N GLU A 221 -6.43 -12.07 16.63
CA GLU A 221 -6.65 -12.56 17.99
C GLU A 221 -5.37 -13.16 18.59
N LYS A 222 -4.60 -13.93 17.81
CA LYS A 222 -3.29 -14.42 18.22
C LYS A 222 -2.29 -13.29 18.43
N ALA A 223 -2.23 -12.31 17.53
CA ALA A 223 -1.37 -11.13 17.70
C ALA A 223 -1.70 -10.39 19.01
N ILE A 224 -2.98 -10.11 19.30
CA ILE A 224 -3.42 -9.47 20.56
C ILE A 224 -3.13 -10.35 21.77
N LYS A 225 -3.25 -11.67 21.65
CA LYS A 225 -2.92 -12.61 22.73
C LYS A 225 -1.44 -12.54 23.11
N PHE A 226 -0.55 -12.44 22.12
CA PHE A 226 0.89 -12.39 22.36
C PHE A 226 1.40 -10.98 22.70
N ASP A 227 0.73 -9.95 22.22
CA ASP A 227 0.99 -8.56 22.57
C ASP A 227 -0.33 -7.81 22.87
N PRO A 228 -0.77 -7.83 24.13
CA PRO A 228 -1.97 -7.12 24.54
C PRO A 228 -1.83 -5.59 24.56
N ASP A 229 -0.68 -5.00 24.29
CA ASP A 229 -0.55 -3.54 24.19
C ASP A 229 -0.56 -3.05 22.73
N ASN A 230 -0.68 -3.97 21.76
CA ASN A 230 -0.77 -3.66 20.34
C ASN A 230 -2.14 -3.07 19.95
N ASP A 231 -2.25 -1.75 20.09
CA ASP A 231 -3.45 -0.98 19.76
C ASP A 231 -3.69 -0.89 18.24
N SER A 232 -2.64 -1.07 17.44
CA SER A 232 -2.72 -1.10 15.97
C SER A 232 -3.50 -2.32 15.46
N VAL A 233 -3.21 -3.50 16.00
CA VAL A 233 -3.91 -4.77 15.69
C VAL A 233 -5.35 -4.72 16.17
N ARG A 234 -5.61 -4.16 17.37
CA ARG A 234 -6.99 -3.95 17.86
C ARG A 234 -7.84 -3.15 16.88
N CYS A 235 -7.28 -2.07 16.35
CA CYS A 235 -7.98 -1.27 15.35
C CYS A 235 -8.26 -2.07 14.07
N ASP A 236 -7.31 -2.87 13.59
CA ASP A 236 -7.50 -3.70 12.39
C ASP A 236 -8.56 -4.79 12.61
N LEU A 237 -8.56 -5.44 13.78
CA LEU A 237 -9.60 -6.38 14.19
C LEU A 237 -10.98 -5.71 14.27
N ALA A 238 -11.08 -4.54 14.90
CA ALA A 238 -12.35 -3.81 14.96
C ALA A 238 -12.84 -3.38 13.57
N LEU A 239 -11.94 -2.91 12.69
CA LEU A 239 -12.28 -2.57 11.31
C LEU A 239 -12.77 -3.78 10.52
N LEU A 240 -12.30 -4.99 10.84
CA LEU A 240 -12.77 -6.24 10.28
C LEU A 240 -14.13 -6.63 10.83
N LEU A 241 -14.28 -6.68 12.17
CA LEU A 241 -15.53 -7.05 12.84
C LEU A 241 -16.70 -6.11 12.47
N ALA A 242 -16.44 -4.82 12.28
CA ALA A 242 -17.47 -3.87 11.85
C ALA A 242 -18.05 -4.15 10.45
N ARG A 243 -17.40 -5.02 9.66
CA ARG A 243 -17.90 -5.48 8.35
C ARG A 243 -18.73 -6.75 8.45
N ILE A 244 -18.78 -7.39 9.62
CA ILE A 244 -19.49 -8.65 9.84
C ILE A 244 -20.83 -8.31 10.49
N PRO A 245 -21.96 -8.61 9.84
CA PRO A 245 -23.27 -8.37 10.41
C PRO A 245 -23.41 -9.02 11.79
N GLY A 246 -23.82 -8.24 12.80
CA GLY A 246 -24.00 -8.69 14.18
C GLY A 246 -22.75 -8.64 15.06
N ARG A 247 -21.61 -8.16 14.55
CA ARG A 247 -20.35 -7.98 15.32
C ARG A 247 -19.98 -6.51 15.54
N GLU A 248 -20.91 -5.59 15.31
CA GLU A 248 -20.65 -4.15 15.36
C GLU A 248 -20.37 -3.64 16.79
N GLU A 249 -21.05 -4.20 17.80
CA GLU A 249 -20.81 -3.85 19.20
C GLU A 249 -19.47 -4.38 19.70
N ASP A 250 -19.05 -5.58 19.28
CA ASP A 250 -17.71 -6.11 19.57
C ASP A 250 -16.64 -5.18 19.01
N ALA A 251 -16.80 -4.79 17.75
CA ALA A 251 -15.90 -3.87 17.07
C ALA A 251 -15.79 -2.52 17.81
N LYS A 252 -16.93 -1.98 18.26
CA LYS A 252 -16.98 -0.74 19.03
C LYS A 252 -16.31 -0.89 20.39
N SER A 253 -16.55 -1.99 21.11
CA SER A 253 -15.95 -2.25 22.42
C SER A 253 -14.41 -2.27 22.36
N ILE A 254 -13.84 -2.83 21.30
CA ILE A 254 -12.39 -2.82 21.04
C ILE A 254 -11.89 -1.39 20.83
N ILE A 255 -12.58 -0.61 20.00
CA ILE A 255 -12.19 0.78 19.68
C ILE A 255 -12.27 1.71 20.90
N ASP A 256 -13.27 1.51 21.77
CA ASP A 256 -13.48 2.32 22.96
C ASP A 256 -12.34 2.15 23.98
N VAL A 257 -11.70 0.97 24.04
CA VAL A 257 -10.55 0.72 24.94
C VAL A 257 -9.19 0.98 24.29
N THR A 258 -9.14 1.13 22.95
CA THR A 258 -7.89 1.40 22.21
C THR A 258 -7.44 2.84 22.43
N LYS A 259 -6.17 3.04 22.78
CA LYS A 259 -5.61 4.35 23.14
C LYS A 259 -5.17 5.14 21.90
N ASP A 260 -5.35 6.45 21.92
CA ASP A 260 -4.91 7.36 20.85
C ASP A 260 -3.40 7.67 20.99
N ASN A 261 -2.55 6.64 20.89
CA ASN A 261 -1.13 6.69 21.27
C ASN A 261 -0.18 7.05 20.11
N THR A 262 -0.57 6.73 18.87
CA THR A 262 0.24 6.90 17.65
C THR A 262 -0.60 7.48 16.53
N CYS A 263 0.04 8.12 15.55
CA CYS A 263 -0.66 8.64 14.37
C CYS A 263 -1.40 7.52 13.62
N GLU A 264 -0.82 6.32 13.55
CA GLU A 264 -1.42 5.15 12.91
C GLU A 264 -2.74 4.75 13.57
N VAL A 265 -2.76 4.63 14.89
CA VAL A 265 -3.97 4.26 15.64
C VAL A 265 -5.04 5.33 15.49
N ILE A 266 -4.68 6.61 15.56
CA ILE A 266 -5.60 7.74 15.33
C ILE A 266 -6.26 7.64 13.94
N ILE A 267 -5.46 7.40 12.89
CA ILE A 267 -5.96 7.24 11.51
C ILE A 267 -6.90 6.04 11.42
N LYS A 268 -6.55 4.89 12.00
CA LYS A 268 -7.38 3.68 11.95
C LYS A 268 -8.71 3.84 12.70
N LYS A 269 -8.69 4.46 13.89
CA LYS A 269 -9.93 4.80 14.64
C LYS A 269 -10.79 5.81 13.88
N GLY A 270 -10.20 6.82 13.27
CA GLY A 270 -10.91 7.75 12.39
C GLY A 270 -11.60 7.06 11.21
N ARG A 271 -10.89 6.13 10.54
CA ARG A 271 -11.46 5.29 9.48
C ARG A 271 -12.61 4.41 9.98
N PHE A 272 -12.49 3.85 11.18
CA PHE A 272 -13.54 3.06 11.81
C PHE A 272 -14.83 3.86 11.94
N TYR A 273 -14.79 5.03 12.59
CA TYR A 273 -15.97 5.88 12.73
C TYR A 273 -16.51 6.38 11.38
N ARG A 274 -15.62 6.73 10.45
CA ARG A 274 -16.00 7.19 9.10
C ARG A 274 -16.77 6.11 8.33
N ARG A 275 -16.36 4.84 8.40
CA ARG A 275 -17.08 3.71 7.76
C ARG A 275 -18.49 3.54 8.32
N GLN A 276 -18.66 3.74 9.62
CA GLN A 276 -19.96 3.74 10.29
C GLN A 276 -20.78 5.04 10.05
N LYS A 277 -20.32 5.94 9.16
CA LYS A 277 -20.93 7.25 8.86
C LYS A 277 -21.05 8.18 10.08
N LYS A 278 -20.29 7.89 11.15
CA LYS A 278 -20.15 8.70 12.36
C LYS A 278 -19.09 9.79 12.14
N PHE A 279 -19.43 10.76 11.29
CA PHE A 279 -18.47 11.73 10.76
C PHE A 279 -17.91 12.69 11.81
N LEU A 280 -18.70 13.07 12.81
CA LEU A 280 -18.24 13.99 13.86
C LEU A 280 -17.26 13.31 14.80
N GLU A 281 -17.53 12.06 15.18
CA GLU A 281 -16.64 11.24 15.99
C GLU A 281 -15.33 10.94 15.24
N ALA A 282 -15.43 10.66 13.93
CA ALA A 282 -14.27 10.49 13.08
C ALA A 282 -13.39 11.75 13.03
N LEU A 283 -13.99 12.94 12.87
CA LEU A 283 -13.26 14.21 12.91
C LEU A 283 -12.60 14.43 14.27
N TYR A 284 -13.34 14.24 15.36
CA TYR A 284 -12.83 14.43 16.71
C TYR A 284 -11.58 13.59 16.99
N VAL A 285 -11.57 12.33 16.54
CA VAL A 285 -10.40 11.46 16.71
C VAL A 285 -9.26 11.90 15.80
N LEU A 286 -9.50 12.12 14.51
CA LEU A 286 -8.45 12.46 13.54
C LEU A 286 -7.79 13.81 13.84
N GLN A 287 -8.54 14.80 14.32
CA GLN A 287 -8.00 16.13 14.62
C GLN A 287 -6.94 16.09 15.73
N LYS A 288 -6.99 15.10 16.65
CA LYS A 288 -5.90 14.88 17.62
C LYS A 288 -4.57 14.57 16.94
N GLY A 289 -4.61 13.97 15.75
CA GLY A 289 -3.41 13.69 14.97
C GLY A 289 -2.75 14.95 14.42
N GLU A 290 -3.47 16.07 14.32
CA GLU A 290 -2.90 17.36 13.86
C GLU A 290 -1.96 17.96 14.91
N ASP A 291 -2.15 17.62 16.18
CA ASP A 291 -1.32 18.09 17.30
C ASP A 291 -0.02 17.28 17.45
N LEU A 292 0.19 16.24 16.64
CA LEU A 292 1.41 15.44 16.65
C LEU A 292 2.58 16.22 16.06
N LYS A 293 3.79 15.92 16.54
CA LYS A 293 5.02 16.55 16.04
C LYS A 293 5.19 16.38 14.52
N ASN A 294 4.88 15.17 14.02
CA ASN A 294 5.01 14.80 12.61
C ASN A 294 3.69 14.16 12.13
N PRO A 295 2.67 14.95 11.74
CA PRO A 295 1.42 14.42 11.20
C PRO A 295 1.65 13.78 9.82
N ARG A 296 0.97 12.67 9.52
CA ARG A 296 1.09 11.97 8.23
C ARG A 296 0.18 12.56 7.15
N SER A 297 0.58 12.50 5.87
CA SER A 297 -0.26 12.91 4.72
C SER A 297 -1.65 12.26 4.75
N GLU A 298 -1.68 10.96 5.03
CA GLU A 298 -2.88 10.14 5.15
C GLU A 298 -3.89 10.67 6.19
N LEU A 299 -3.43 11.30 7.27
CA LEU A 299 -4.31 11.91 8.26
C LEU A 299 -5.17 12.99 7.61
N PHE A 300 -4.53 13.92 6.92
CA PHE A 300 -5.20 15.02 6.23
C PHE A 300 -6.07 14.50 5.08
N PHE A 301 -5.63 13.47 4.38
CA PHE A 301 -6.46 12.80 3.37
C PHE A 301 -7.74 12.21 3.99
N GLN A 302 -7.66 11.51 5.13
CA GLN A 302 -8.85 10.98 5.81
C GLN A 302 -9.80 12.08 6.30
N ILE A 303 -9.28 13.18 6.83
CA ILE A 303 -10.10 14.34 7.23
C ILE A 303 -10.81 14.94 6.00
N SER A 304 -10.10 15.11 4.88
CA SER A 304 -10.70 15.61 3.63
C SER A 304 -11.85 14.72 3.14
N CYS A 305 -11.70 13.39 3.27
CA CYS A 305 -12.75 12.45 2.91
C CYS A 305 -14.00 12.61 3.78
N ILE A 306 -13.86 13.01 5.05
CA ILE A 306 -15.01 13.29 5.92
C ILE A 306 -15.72 14.56 5.46
N TYR A 307 -14.99 15.64 5.20
CA TYR A 307 -15.58 16.88 4.69
C TYR A 307 -16.24 16.70 3.33
N PHE A 308 -15.68 15.84 2.46
CA PHE A 308 -16.35 15.40 1.24
C PHE A 308 -17.76 14.84 1.53
N HIS A 309 -17.88 13.93 2.51
CA HIS A 309 -19.16 13.31 2.86
C HIS A 309 -20.13 14.28 3.53
N LEU A 310 -19.64 15.15 4.41
CA LEU A 310 -20.43 16.22 5.04
C LEU A 310 -20.96 17.20 3.99
N GLY A 311 -20.14 17.57 2.99
CA GLY A 311 -20.57 18.38 1.85
C GLY A 311 -21.68 17.72 1.03
N LEU A 312 -21.60 16.39 0.81
CA LEU A 312 -22.68 15.64 0.17
C LEU A 312 -23.97 15.62 1.01
N GLN A 313 -23.86 15.43 2.32
CA GLN A 313 -25.01 15.47 3.24
C GLN A 313 -25.69 16.84 3.24
N ALA A 314 -24.92 17.91 3.38
CA ALA A 314 -25.42 19.28 3.32
C ALA A 314 -26.12 19.57 1.99
N GLY A 315 -25.55 19.11 0.87
CA GLY A 315 -26.17 19.21 -0.44
C GLY A 315 -27.52 18.49 -0.55
N ARG A 316 -27.66 17.29 0.02
CA ARG A 316 -28.95 16.57 0.09
C ARG A 316 -29.98 17.29 0.94
N MET A 317 -29.53 17.94 2.01
CA MET A 317 -30.38 18.79 2.87
C MET A 317 -30.65 20.18 2.27
N LYS A 318 -30.12 20.48 1.08
CA LYS A 318 -30.21 21.80 0.42
C LYS A 318 -29.58 22.94 1.23
N ASP A 319 -28.68 22.61 2.15
CA ASP A 319 -27.87 23.57 2.89
C ASP A 319 -26.61 23.91 2.06
N PHE A 320 -26.80 24.81 1.09
CA PHE A 320 -25.76 25.17 0.13
C PHE A 320 -24.65 26.02 0.75
N THR A 321 -24.92 26.72 1.86
CA THR A 321 -23.93 27.48 2.61
C THR A 321 -22.93 26.51 3.26
N ARG A 322 -23.40 25.57 4.09
CA ARG A 322 -22.52 24.57 4.71
C ARG A 322 -21.84 23.68 3.69
N LYS A 323 -22.54 23.31 2.62
CA LYS A 323 -21.92 22.56 1.51
C LYS A 323 -20.70 23.30 0.96
N SER A 324 -20.82 24.62 0.75
CA SER A 324 -19.72 25.43 0.19
C SER A 324 -18.55 25.55 1.17
N GLU A 325 -18.84 25.73 2.45
CA GLU A 325 -17.85 25.72 3.54
C GLU A 325 -17.11 24.38 3.59
N TYR A 326 -17.83 23.25 3.61
CA TYR A 326 -17.20 21.93 3.64
C TYR A 326 -16.33 21.64 2.43
N VAL A 327 -16.70 22.14 1.23
CA VAL A 327 -15.86 21.98 0.02
C VAL A 327 -14.59 22.83 0.09
N LEU A 328 -14.62 23.98 0.78
CA LEU A 328 -13.42 24.78 1.03
C LEU A 328 -12.50 24.05 2.01
N ILE A 329 -13.05 23.58 3.14
CA ILE A 329 -12.27 22.85 4.15
C ILE A 329 -11.72 21.53 3.58
N GLU A 330 -12.51 20.81 2.79
CA GLU A 330 -12.05 19.62 2.04
C GLU A 330 -10.78 19.93 1.24
N ARG A 331 -10.74 21.06 0.51
CA ARG A 331 -9.57 21.46 -0.26
C ARG A 331 -8.37 21.84 0.58
N GLU A 332 -8.57 22.55 1.69
CA GLU A 332 -7.48 22.91 2.60
C GLU A 332 -6.78 21.67 3.15
N TYR A 333 -7.53 20.64 3.54
CA TYR A 333 -6.94 19.37 3.99
C TYR A 333 -6.27 18.57 2.86
N LEU A 334 -6.81 18.64 1.64
CA LEU A 334 -6.12 18.07 0.47
C LEU A 334 -4.81 18.80 0.18
N ASP A 335 -4.76 20.12 0.37
CA ASP A 335 -3.53 20.91 0.23
C ASP A 335 -2.50 20.53 1.30
N LYS A 336 -2.90 20.37 2.57
CA LYS A 336 -2.02 19.84 3.63
C LYS A 336 -1.48 18.44 3.28
N CYS A 337 -2.35 17.55 2.77
CA CYS A 337 -1.94 16.23 2.32
C CYS A 337 -0.88 16.30 1.20
N LEU A 338 -1.10 17.15 0.20
CA LEU A 338 -0.20 17.28 -0.96
C LEU A 338 1.08 18.07 -0.65
N GLN A 339 1.10 18.88 0.43
CA GLN A 339 2.33 19.49 0.94
C GLN A 339 3.29 18.45 1.50
N LEU A 340 2.75 17.44 2.20
CA LEU A 340 3.55 16.33 2.73
C LEU A 340 3.82 15.26 1.68
N GLU A 341 2.86 15.00 0.80
CA GLU A 341 2.95 13.96 -0.21
C GLU A 341 2.49 14.47 -1.59
N PRO A 342 3.36 15.18 -2.34
CA PRO A 342 3.00 15.80 -3.60
C PRO A 342 2.55 14.83 -4.70
N THR A 343 2.81 13.52 -4.57
CA THR A 343 2.43 12.49 -5.54
C THR A 343 1.23 11.65 -5.12
N HIS A 344 0.55 12.03 -4.04
CA HIS A 344 -0.64 11.31 -3.59
C HIS A 344 -1.78 11.41 -4.63
N LEU A 345 -1.94 10.37 -5.44
CA LEU A 345 -2.88 10.32 -6.57
C LEU A 345 -4.31 10.69 -6.16
N PHE A 346 -4.87 10.01 -5.16
CA PHE A 346 -6.26 10.23 -4.76
C PHE A 346 -6.50 11.60 -4.13
N ALA A 347 -5.50 12.22 -3.51
CA ALA A 347 -5.60 13.59 -3.02
C ALA A 347 -5.68 14.57 -4.19
N LYS A 348 -4.86 14.39 -5.24
CA LYS A 348 -4.97 15.19 -6.48
C LYS A 348 -6.33 15.00 -7.17
N ILE A 349 -6.81 13.76 -7.30
CA ILE A 349 -8.13 13.46 -7.90
C ILE A 349 -9.24 14.12 -7.08
N ASN A 350 -9.26 13.96 -5.76
CA ASN A 350 -10.28 14.57 -4.91
C ASN A 350 -10.23 16.11 -4.98
N LYS A 351 -9.03 16.69 -5.08
CA LYS A 351 -8.86 18.13 -5.27
C LYS A 351 -9.41 18.58 -6.63
N ALA A 352 -9.16 17.86 -7.71
CA ALA A 352 -9.74 18.13 -9.02
C ALA A 352 -11.28 18.07 -8.98
N VAL A 353 -11.85 17.04 -8.35
CA VAL A 353 -13.30 16.89 -8.16
C VAL A 353 -13.88 18.05 -7.34
N SER A 354 -13.19 18.49 -6.29
CA SER A 354 -13.65 19.59 -5.43
C SER A 354 -13.78 20.93 -6.19
N PHE A 355 -12.92 21.20 -7.18
CA PHE A 355 -13.08 22.37 -8.05
C PHE A 355 -14.40 22.34 -8.83
N GLY A 356 -14.83 21.16 -9.31
CA GLY A 356 -16.12 20.99 -9.97
C GLY A 356 -17.30 21.28 -9.03
N LYS A 357 -17.21 20.86 -7.76
CA LYS A 357 -18.22 21.18 -6.74
C LYS A 357 -18.38 22.69 -6.51
N SER A 358 -17.29 23.45 -6.63
CA SER A 358 -17.28 24.92 -6.57
C SER A 358 -17.49 25.61 -7.92
N ARG A 359 -17.92 24.89 -8.98
CA ARG A 359 -18.12 25.38 -10.35
C ARG A 359 -16.86 25.96 -11.02
N GLN A 360 -15.68 25.63 -10.51
CA GLN A 360 -14.39 25.99 -11.12
C GLN A 360 -13.95 24.89 -12.10
N PHE A 361 -14.81 24.58 -13.08
CA PHE A 361 -14.65 23.39 -13.93
C PHE A 361 -13.31 23.34 -14.67
N ARG A 362 -12.93 24.45 -15.28
CA ARG A 362 -11.65 24.60 -15.99
C ARG A 362 -10.44 24.20 -15.14
N LYS A 363 -10.39 24.61 -13.87
CA LYS A 363 -9.29 24.25 -12.96
C LYS A 363 -9.26 22.77 -12.63
N GLY A 364 -10.43 22.14 -12.49
CA GLY A 364 -10.52 20.70 -12.27
C GLY A 364 -10.05 19.92 -13.50
N GLU A 365 -10.44 20.34 -14.70
CA GLU A 365 -9.97 19.73 -15.95
C GLU A 365 -8.46 19.89 -16.15
N GLU A 366 -7.92 21.09 -15.91
CA GLU A 366 -6.47 21.35 -15.97
C GLU A 366 -5.71 20.41 -15.02
N LEU A 367 -6.18 20.26 -13.78
CA LEU A 367 -5.57 19.34 -12.81
C LEU A 367 -5.72 17.86 -13.22
N PHE A 368 -6.85 17.45 -13.80
CA PHE A 368 -6.99 16.08 -14.31
C PHE A 368 -6.03 15.77 -15.45
N ARG A 369 -5.79 16.74 -16.36
CA ARG A 369 -4.81 16.58 -17.44
C ARG A 369 -3.38 16.46 -16.90
N GLU A 370 -3.04 17.24 -15.87
CA GLU A 370 -1.76 17.11 -15.17
C GLU A 370 -1.60 15.72 -14.54
N ILE A 371 -2.62 15.22 -13.84
CA ILE A 371 -2.59 13.88 -13.25
C ILE A 371 -2.41 12.79 -14.32
N ILE A 372 -3.13 12.89 -15.44
CA ILE A 372 -3.04 11.90 -16.53
C ILE A 372 -1.64 11.89 -17.15
N GLU A 373 -1.03 13.05 -17.35
CA GLU A 373 0.33 13.16 -17.89
C GLU A 373 1.37 12.60 -16.90
N GLU A 374 1.22 12.87 -15.60
CA GLU A 374 2.10 12.33 -14.55
C GLU A 374 2.02 10.80 -14.45
N GLN A 375 0.83 10.22 -14.64
CA GLN A 375 0.59 8.78 -14.47
C GLN A 375 0.70 7.97 -15.78
N LYS A 376 1.14 8.57 -16.88
CA LYS A 376 1.13 7.93 -18.21
C LYS A 376 1.92 6.61 -18.27
N GLU A 377 2.97 6.49 -17.46
CA GLU A 377 3.84 5.30 -17.37
C GLU A 377 3.37 4.28 -16.33
N ASN A 378 2.33 4.60 -15.53
CA ASN A 378 1.73 3.68 -14.57
C ASN A 378 0.31 3.32 -15.04
N PRO A 379 0.13 2.22 -15.79
CA PRO A 379 -1.16 1.85 -16.37
C PRO A 379 -2.30 1.77 -15.35
N ARG A 380 -2.01 1.37 -14.10
CA ARG A 380 -3.01 1.23 -13.03
C ARG A 380 -3.53 2.60 -12.58
N HIS A 381 -2.62 3.48 -12.19
CA HIS A 381 -2.96 4.85 -11.81
C HIS A 381 -3.54 5.66 -12.97
N LEU A 382 -3.13 5.36 -14.21
CA LEU A 382 -3.69 5.96 -15.41
C LEU A 382 -5.17 5.59 -15.59
N ILE A 383 -5.55 4.33 -15.34
CA ILE A 383 -6.95 3.91 -15.34
C ILE A 383 -7.75 4.69 -14.29
N ASP A 384 -7.24 4.79 -13.04
CA ASP A 384 -7.88 5.55 -11.96
C ASP A 384 -8.10 7.02 -12.35
N ALA A 385 -7.08 7.65 -12.92
CA ALA A 385 -7.09 9.05 -13.34
C ALA A 385 -8.09 9.28 -14.49
N LYS A 386 -7.99 8.50 -15.57
CA LYS A 386 -8.87 8.62 -16.75
C LYS A 386 -10.33 8.34 -16.40
N PHE A 387 -10.61 7.31 -15.62
CA PHE A 387 -11.98 7.01 -15.19
C PHE A 387 -12.56 8.12 -14.30
N SER A 388 -11.75 8.65 -13.38
CA SER A 388 -12.16 9.78 -12.53
C SER A 388 -12.41 11.04 -13.34
N PHE A 389 -11.59 11.31 -14.36
CA PHE A 389 -11.78 12.43 -15.27
C PHE A 389 -13.04 12.29 -16.12
N ALA A 390 -13.30 11.11 -16.69
CA ALA A 390 -14.53 10.84 -17.44
C ALA A 390 -15.78 11.08 -16.58
N LYS A 391 -15.76 10.63 -15.31
CA LYS A 391 -16.84 10.92 -14.35
C LYS A 391 -16.98 12.40 -14.04
N TYR A 392 -15.87 13.13 -13.94
CA TYR A 392 -15.87 14.56 -13.70
C TYR A 392 -16.54 15.32 -14.86
N VAL A 393 -16.13 15.05 -16.10
CA VAL A 393 -16.70 15.67 -17.31
C VAL A 393 -18.17 15.29 -17.48
N HIS A 394 -18.54 14.04 -17.18
CA HIS A 394 -19.94 13.63 -17.17
C HIS A 394 -20.80 14.44 -16.18
N CYS A 395 -20.31 14.65 -14.96
CA CYS A 395 -20.98 15.50 -13.96
C CYS A 395 -21.07 16.96 -14.42
N TYR A 396 -20.01 17.50 -15.02
CA TYR A 396 -19.99 18.83 -15.62
C TYR A 396 -21.08 18.99 -16.70
N ASN A 397 -21.26 17.98 -17.53
CA ASN A 397 -22.29 17.92 -18.58
C ASN A 397 -23.71 17.63 -18.04
N ASN A 398 -24.01 17.99 -16.79
CA ASN A 398 -25.29 17.72 -16.12
C ASN A 398 -25.69 16.24 -16.13
N ASN A 399 -24.72 15.34 -15.96
CA ASN A 399 -24.89 13.89 -16.07
C ASN A 399 -25.42 13.43 -17.43
N ARG A 400 -25.24 14.22 -18.49
CA ARG A 400 -25.49 13.78 -19.85
C ARG A 400 -24.25 13.10 -20.39
N MET A 401 -24.45 12.00 -21.10
CA MET A 401 -23.35 11.34 -21.79
C MET A 401 -23.04 12.09 -23.09
N SER A 402 -21.79 12.53 -23.24
CA SER A 402 -21.27 13.13 -24.47
C SER A 402 -20.39 12.13 -25.22
N ALA A 403 -20.16 12.37 -26.52
CA ALA A 403 -19.22 11.58 -27.30
C ALA A 403 -17.80 11.61 -26.71
N GLU A 404 -17.40 12.75 -26.11
CA GLU A 404 -16.13 12.90 -25.41
C GLU A 404 -16.01 11.98 -24.19
N VAL A 405 -17.04 11.93 -23.33
CA VAL A 405 -17.05 11.03 -22.17
C VAL A 405 -17.06 9.57 -22.61
N ALA A 406 -17.80 9.23 -23.67
CA ALA A 406 -17.80 7.89 -24.23
C ALA A 406 -16.39 7.47 -24.69
N ALA A 407 -15.71 8.32 -25.46
CA ALA A 407 -14.33 8.06 -25.91
C ALA A 407 -13.37 7.86 -24.73
N MET A 408 -13.46 8.68 -23.68
CA MET A 408 -12.65 8.49 -22.47
C MET A 408 -12.93 7.13 -21.79
N LEU A 409 -14.19 6.68 -21.74
CA LEU A 409 -14.55 5.40 -21.15
C LEU A 409 -14.12 4.20 -22.02
N GLU A 410 -14.13 4.36 -23.34
CA GLU A 410 -13.57 3.37 -24.28
C GLU A 410 -12.07 3.19 -24.04
N GLU A 411 -11.32 4.29 -23.89
CA GLU A 411 -9.90 4.22 -23.54
C GLU A 411 -9.68 3.53 -22.18
N VAL A 412 -10.51 3.81 -21.18
CA VAL A 412 -10.45 3.13 -19.87
C VAL A 412 -10.65 1.63 -20.03
N ILE A 413 -11.59 1.20 -20.88
CA ILE A 413 -11.78 -0.23 -21.19
C ILE A 413 -10.52 -0.77 -21.85
N ASP A 414 -10.02 -0.15 -22.92
CA ASP A 414 -8.85 -0.66 -23.63
C ASP A 414 -7.61 -0.78 -22.73
N LEU A 415 -7.35 0.21 -21.88
CA LEU A 415 -6.27 0.15 -20.89
C LEU A 415 -6.53 -0.97 -19.87
N SER A 416 -7.75 -1.09 -19.35
CA SER A 416 -8.14 -2.15 -18.42
C SER A 416 -7.91 -3.54 -19.03
N LEU A 417 -8.28 -3.74 -20.30
CA LEU A 417 -8.09 -4.99 -21.03
C LEU A 417 -6.62 -5.31 -21.25
N ARG A 418 -5.75 -4.31 -21.50
CA ARG A 418 -4.30 -4.51 -21.62
C ARG A 418 -3.71 -4.96 -20.29
N VAL A 419 -4.03 -4.22 -19.23
CA VAL A 419 -3.55 -4.48 -17.87
C VAL A 419 -3.98 -5.87 -17.40
N LEU A 420 -5.22 -6.29 -17.67
CA LEU A 420 -5.71 -7.64 -17.34
C LEU A 420 -5.01 -8.79 -18.08
N ARG A 421 -4.35 -8.54 -19.21
CA ARG A 421 -3.58 -9.57 -19.91
C ARG A 421 -2.22 -9.84 -19.25
N GLU A 422 -1.82 -8.97 -18.34
CA GLU A 422 -0.48 -8.93 -17.74
C GLU A 422 -0.50 -9.24 -16.23
N ILE A 423 -1.67 -9.49 -15.62
CA ILE A 423 -1.82 -9.64 -14.17
C ILE A 423 -2.49 -10.98 -13.77
N ASP A 424 -2.02 -11.56 -12.65
CA ASP A 424 -2.65 -12.68 -11.93
C ASP A 424 -3.85 -12.29 -11.04
N HIS A 425 -4.64 -13.30 -10.64
CA HIS A 425 -6.03 -13.25 -10.13
C HIS A 425 -6.46 -12.13 -9.16
N TYR A 426 -5.61 -11.58 -8.28
CA TYR A 426 -6.06 -10.65 -7.22
C TYR A 426 -6.49 -9.27 -7.73
N GLU A 427 -5.78 -8.70 -8.71
CA GLU A 427 -6.11 -7.36 -9.24
C GLU A 427 -7.30 -7.39 -10.21
N ASN A 428 -7.73 -8.59 -10.60
CA ASN A 428 -8.85 -8.82 -11.49
C ASN A 428 -10.12 -8.12 -10.96
N ASN A 429 -10.42 -8.22 -9.66
CA ASN A 429 -11.69 -7.71 -9.13
C ASN A 429 -11.82 -6.16 -9.09
N GLN A 430 -10.72 -5.41 -8.93
CA GLN A 430 -10.79 -3.93 -9.00
C GLN A 430 -11.06 -3.43 -10.42
N ILE A 431 -10.64 -4.20 -11.42
CA ILE A 431 -10.80 -3.85 -12.82
C ILE A 431 -12.10 -4.45 -13.39
N THR A 432 -12.38 -5.74 -13.15
CA THR A 432 -13.49 -6.50 -13.75
C THR A 432 -14.69 -6.76 -12.84
N GLY A 433 -14.58 -6.52 -11.53
CA GLY A 433 -15.66 -6.79 -10.58
C GLY A 433 -16.94 -6.00 -10.89
N GLU A 434 -18.04 -6.31 -10.19
CA GLU A 434 -19.35 -5.64 -10.39
C GLU A 434 -19.26 -4.11 -10.26
N TYR A 435 -18.29 -3.65 -9.46
CA TYR A 435 -17.95 -2.25 -9.22
C TYR A 435 -16.56 -1.86 -9.78
N GLY A 436 -15.96 -2.69 -10.62
CA GLY A 436 -14.69 -2.43 -11.26
C GLY A 436 -14.79 -1.39 -12.37
N TYR A 437 -13.63 -0.88 -12.82
CA TYR A 437 -13.57 0.14 -13.86
C TYR A 437 -14.19 -0.31 -15.18
N LEU A 438 -13.90 -1.54 -15.60
CA LEU A 438 -14.38 -2.10 -16.85
C LEU A 438 -15.91 -2.26 -16.83
N GLU A 439 -16.48 -2.82 -15.76
CA GLU A 439 -17.93 -3.01 -15.65
C GLU A 439 -18.69 -1.69 -15.56
N LYS A 440 -18.17 -0.71 -14.81
CA LYS A 440 -18.77 0.62 -14.70
C LYS A 440 -18.72 1.38 -16.03
N SER A 441 -17.59 1.31 -16.74
CA SER A 441 -17.44 1.90 -18.07
C SER A 441 -18.38 1.23 -19.06
N ARG A 442 -18.46 -0.10 -19.06
CA ARG A 442 -19.39 -0.88 -19.89
C ARG A 442 -20.84 -0.45 -19.67
N LYS A 443 -21.33 -0.45 -18.42
CA LYS A 443 -22.71 -0.05 -18.09
C LYS A 443 -23.06 1.32 -18.66
N LYS A 444 -22.14 2.30 -18.52
CA LYS A 444 -22.31 3.67 -19.03
C LYS A 444 -22.28 3.75 -20.57
N LEU A 445 -21.40 3.01 -21.23
CA LEU A 445 -21.31 2.98 -22.69
C LEU A 445 -22.51 2.29 -23.34
N VAL A 446 -23.00 1.20 -22.75
CA VAL A 446 -24.21 0.50 -23.21
C VAL A 446 -25.42 1.44 -23.17
N GLU A 447 -25.60 2.19 -22.08
CA GLU A 447 -26.66 3.19 -21.97
C GLU A 447 -26.53 4.26 -23.08
N PHE A 448 -25.31 4.71 -23.36
CA PHE A 448 -25.05 5.70 -24.40
C PHE A 448 -25.34 5.19 -25.81
N TYR A 449 -24.79 4.04 -26.20
CA TYR A 449 -24.90 3.53 -27.56
C TYR A 449 -26.33 3.16 -27.94
N ARG A 450 -27.16 2.73 -26.99
CA ARG A 450 -28.60 2.50 -27.21
C ARG A 450 -29.35 3.74 -27.70
N THR A 451 -28.82 4.93 -27.47
CA THR A 451 -29.41 6.20 -27.92
C THR A 451 -28.88 6.68 -29.28
N GLN A 452 -27.90 5.97 -29.86
CA GLN A 452 -27.26 6.33 -31.13
C GLN A 452 -27.92 5.63 -32.31
N LYS A 453 -27.79 6.21 -33.52
CA LYS A 453 -28.34 5.61 -34.75
C LYS A 453 -27.70 4.26 -35.09
N ASP A 454 -26.41 4.11 -34.83
CA ASP A 454 -25.63 2.90 -35.15
C ASP A 454 -25.47 2.00 -33.90
N SER A 455 -26.54 1.86 -33.12
CA SER A 455 -26.51 1.24 -31.80
C SER A 455 -26.08 -0.24 -31.84
N GLU A 456 -26.56 -1.00 -32.81
CA GLU A 456 -26.27 -2.44 -32.94
C GLU A 456 -24.78 -2.70 -33.20
N ASP A 457 -24.17 -1.99 -34.14
CA ASP A 457 -22.74 -2.17 -34.47
C ASP A 457 -21.83 -1.79 -33.31
N LYS A 458 -22.13 -0.68 -32.61
CA LYS A 458 -21.32 -0.22 -31.47
C LYS A 458 -21.46 -1.11 -30.24
N LEU A 459 -22.67 -1.61 -29.97
CA LEU A 459 -22.88 -2.57 -28.89
C LEU A 459 -22.18 -3.89 -29.20
N LYS A 460 -22.23 -4.35 -30.45
CA LYS A 460 -21.52 -5.56 -30.89
C LYS A 460 -20.01 -5.42 -30.77
N ASP A 461 -19.42 -4.31 -31.23
CA ASP A 461 -17.96 -4.07 -31.08
C ASP A 461 -17.54 -4.07 -29.60
N LEU A 462 -18.34 -3.44 -28.72
CA LEU A 462 -18.11 -3.44 -27.28
C LEU A 462 -18.21 -4.87 -26.69
N GLU A 463 -19.23 -5.64 -27.08
CA GLU A 463 -19.40 -7.02 -26.63
C GLU A 463 -18.28 -7.94 -27.14
N ASP A 464 -17.85 -7.80 -28.39
CA ASP A 464 -16.75 -8.57 -28.99
C ASP A 464 -15.42 -8.27 -28.27
N LYS A 465 -15.14 -7.01 -27.95
CA LYS A 465 -13.97 -6.61 -27.15
C LYS A 465 -13.93 -7.27 -25.77
N LEU A 466 -15.09 -7.37 -25.12
CA LEU A 466 -15.22 -7.92 -23.77
C LEU A 466 -15.26 -9.45 -23.76
N SER A 467 -15.85 -10.08 -24.79
CA SER A 467 -15.99 -11.54 -24.90
C SER A 467 -14.65 -12.26 -25.08
N ASN A 468 -13.68 -11.59 -25.69
CA ASN A 468 -12.30 -12.08 -25.83
C ASN A 468 -11.56 -12.28 -24.49
N LEU A 469 -12.12 -11.83 -23.36
CA LEU A 469 -11.58 -12.02 -22.02
C LEU A 469 -12.20 -13.23 -21.29
N ILE A 470 -13.46 -13.55 -21.57
CA ILE A 470 -14.20 -14.63 -20.89
C ILE A 470 -13.67 -16.01 -21.29
N CYS A 471 -13.24 -16.19 -22.54
CA CYS A 471 -12.68 -17.46 -23.03
C CYS A 471 -11.35 -17.89 -22.38
N LYS A 472 -10.68 -17.00 -21.63
CA LYS A 472 -9.44 -17.35 -20.90
C LYS A 472 -9.65 -17.73 -19.44
N ASN A 473 -10.70 -17.24 -18.79
CA ASN A 473 -10.96 -17.52 -17.37
C ASN A 473 -11.72 -18.83 -17.14
N ASP A 474 -12.35 -19.42 -18.17
CA ASP A 474 -13.00 -20.73 -18.10
C ASP A 474 -12.05 -21.90 -18.45
N ALA A 475 -10.78 -21.61 -18.75
CA ALA A 475 -9.76 -22.60 -19.17
C ALA A 475 -8.59 -22.76 -18.17
N SER A 476 -8.67 -22.10 -17.01
CA SER A 476 -7.77 -22.25 -15.85
C SER A 476 -8.56 -22.72 -14.65
#